data_AF-A0A4V6D0I6-F1
#
_entry.id   AF-A0A4V6D0I6-F1
#
_cell.length_a   1.000
_cell.length_b   1.000
_cell.length_c   1.000
_cell.angle_alpha   90.00
_cell.angle_beta   90.00
_cell.angle_gamma   90.00
#
_symmetry.space_group_name_H-M   'P 1'
#
loop_
_entity.id
_entity.type
_entity.pdbx_description
1 polymer ?
#
loop_
_entity_poly.entity_id
_entity_poly.type
_entity_poly.pdbx_seq_one_letter_code
_entity_poly.pdbx_strand_id
1 'polypeptide(L)' 'MYVQDKIEEYSDEIFKLLDNGVHIYFCGLKGMMPGIQDSLKKVAEQRGESWEQKLSQLKKNKRWHVEVY' A
#
# COMPACT_ATOMS: atom_id res chain seq x y z
N MET A 1 6.34 -12.44 -12.01
CA MET A 1 5.18 -12.22 -11.13
C MET A 1 5.68 -12.09 -9.71
N TYR A 2 5.65 -10.87 -9.20
CA TYR A 2 5.96 -10.50 -7.83
C TYR A 2 4.71 -9.96 -7.12
N VAL A 3 4.80 -9.71 -5.81
CA VAL A 3 3.65 -9.22 -5.01
C VAL A 3 3.16 -7.86 -5.52
N GLN A 4 4.07 -6.97 -5.92
CA GLN A 4 3.71 -5.66 -6.46
C GLN A 4 2.89 -5.73 -7.76
N ASP A 5 3.12 -6.75 -8.60
CA ASP A 5 2.34 -6.97 -9.83
C ASP A 5 0.88 -7.30 -9.48
N LYS A 6 0.66 -8.10 -8.42
CA LYS A 6 -0.68 -8.44 -7.93
C LYS A 6 -1.34 -7.26 -7.21
N ILE A 7 -0.58 -6.45 -6.48
CA ILE A 7 -1.12 -5.23 -5.87
C ILE A 7 -1.63 -4.25 -6.95
N GLU A 8 -0.95 -4.16 -8.09
CA GLU A 8 -1.41 -3.35 -9.21
C GLU A 8 -2.68 -3.94 -9.88
N GLU A 9 -2.74 -5.26 -10.08
CA GLU A 9 -3.92 -5.96 -10.64
C GLU A 9 -5.18 -5.79 -9.77
N TYR A 10 -5.04 -5.89 -8.44
CA TYR A 10 -6.16 -5.77 -7.48
C TYR A 10 -6.21 -4.39 -6.80
N SER A 11 -5.61 -3.39 -7.42
CA SER A 11 -5.39 -2.06 -6.86
C SER A 11 -6.69 -1.38 -6.38
N ASP A 12 -7.74 -1.40 -7.18
CA ASP A 12 -9.03 -0.81 -6.83
C ASP A 12 -9.68 -1.48 -5.60
N GLU A 13 -9.59 -2.82 -5.51
CA GLU A 13 -10.12 -3.56 -4.38
C GLU A 13 -9.32 -3.29 -3.11
N ILE A 14 -7.99 -3.32 -3.20
CA ILE A 14 -7.10 -3.01 -2.08
C ILE A 14 -7.39 -1.60 -1.55
N PHE A 15 -7.49 -0.60 -2.42
CA PHE A 15 -7.77 0.76 -1.99
C PHE A 15 -9.16 0.91 -1.38
N LYS A 16 -10.18 0.25 -1.94
CA LYS A 16 -11.52 0.20 -1.33
C LYS A 16 -11.50 -0.40 0.07
N LEU A 17 -10.74 -1.47 0.28
CA LEU A 17 -10.57 -2.06 1.62
C LEU A 17 -9.85 -1.10 2.56
N LEU A 18 -8.77 -0.44 2.10
CA LEU A 18 -8.05 0.58 2.89
C LEU A 18 -8.95 1.75 3.28
N ASP A 19 -9.85 2.19 2.40
CA ASP A 19 -10.84 3.23 2.71
C ASP A 19 -11.88 2.76 3.72
N ASN A 20 -12.25 1.47 3.69
CA ASN A 20 -13.21 0.85 4.60
C ASN A 20 -12.65 0.50 6.00
N GLY A 21 -11.42 0.88 6.33
CA GLY A 21 -10.92 0.69 7.70
C GLY A 21 -9.96 -0.48 7.90
N VAL A 22 -9.63 -1.27 6.88
CA VAL A 22 -8.79 -2.47 7.09
C VAL A 22 -7.36 -2.12 7.48
N HIS A 23 -6.67 -3.11 8.04
CA HIS A 23 -5.26 -3.07 8.38
C HIS A 23 -4.45 -3.80 7.32
N ILE A 24 -3.31 -3.25 6.93
CA ILE A 24 -2.37 -3.87 5.99
C ILE A 24 -1.05 -4.20 6.68
N TYR A 25 -0.53 -5.40 6.40
CA TYR A 25 0.68 -5.95 7.00
C TYR A 25 1.67 -6.35 5.90
N PHE A 26 2.92 -5.92 6.05
CA PHE A 26 4.03 -6.30 5.18
C PHE A 26 5.11 -7.00 5.99
N CYS A 27 5.55 -8.18 5.56
CA CYS A 27 6.63 -8.93 6.17
C CYS A 27 7.56 -9.52 5.10
N GLY A 28 8.87 -9.48 5.34
CA GLY A 28 9.88 -10.07 4.45
C GLY A 28 11.19 -9.28 4.40
N LEU A 29 11.90 -9.38 3.27
CA LEU A 29 13.17 -8.69 3.06
C LEU A 29 12.95 -7.19 2.81
N LYS A 30 13.80 -6.32 3.37
CA LYS A 30 13.75 -4.86 3.12
C LYS A 30 13.65 -4.47 1.65
N GLY A 31 14.27 -5.24 0.76
CA GLY A 31 14.27 -5.01 -0.69
C GLY A 31 12.88 -5.10 -1.35
N MET A 32 11.87 -5.66 -0.70
CA MET A 32 10.51 -5.76 -1.27
C MET A 32 9.74 -4.43 -1.19
N MET A 33 10.02 -3.61 -0.17
CA MET A 33 9.20 -2.45 0.15
C MET A 33 9.24 -1.35 -0.91
N PRO A 34 10.37 -1.04 -1.58
CA PRO A 34 10.40 -0.02 -2.62
C PRO A 34 9.40 -0.33 -3.74
N GLY A 35 9.44 -1.55 -4.31
CA GLY A 35 8.53 -1.93 -5.40
C GLY A 35 7.05 -1.91 -5.00
N ILE A 36 6.72 -2.34 -3.78
CA ILE A 36 5.34 -2.27 -3.27
C ILE A 36 4.88 -0.81 -3.09
N GLN A 37 5.73 0.05 -2.51
CA GLN A 37 5.38 1.45 -2.30
C GLN A 37 5.24 2.21 -3.63
N ASP A 38 6.10 1.92 -4.61
CA ASP A 38 6.02 2.52 -5.93
C ASP A 38 4.71 2.13 -6.65
N SER A 39 4.31 0.85 -6.59
CA SER A 39 3.03 0.40 -7.15
C SER A 39 1.84 1.05 -6.46
N LEU A 40 1.83 1.12 -5.12
CA LEU A 40 0.74 1.78 -4.38
C LEU A 40 0.68 3.28 -4.66
N LYS A 41 1.83 3.94 -4.79
CA LYS A 41 1.92 5.36 -5.15
C LYS A 41 1.34 5.61 -6.54
N LYS A 42 1.75 4.81 -7.53
CA LYS A 42 1.26 4.92 -8.92
C LYS A 42 -0.26 4.76 -8.98
N VAL A 43 -0.82 3.79 -8.26
CA VAL A 43 -2.27 3.58 -8.16
C VAL A 43 -2.97 4.77 -7.51
N ALA A 44 -2.44 5.29 -6.40
CA ALA A 44 -3.03 6.46 -5.74
C ALA A 44 -3.05 7.68 -6.68
N GLU A 45 -1.96 7.94 -7.40
CA GLU A 45 -1.86 9.03 -8.37
C GLU A 45 -2.84 8.84 -9.55
N GLN A 46 -3.01 7.62 -10.06
CA GLN A 46 -4.01 7.31 -11.10
C GLN A 46 -5.45 7.57 -10.62
N ARG A 47 -5.71 7.40 -9.33
CA ARG A 47 -7.01 7.70 -8.69
C ARG A 47 -7.17 9.18 -8.31
N GLY A 48 -6.16 10.01 -8.57
CA GLY A 48 -6.14 11.42 -8.19
C GLY A 48 -5.97 11.66 -6.68
N GLU A 49 -5.51 10.65 -5.94
CA GLU A 49 -5.27 10.72 -4.50
C GLU A 49 -3.79 10.99 -4.19
N SER A 50 -3.52 11.74 -3.11
CA SER A 50 -2.15 11.89 -2.61
C SER A 50 -1.74 10.66 -1.79
N TRP A 51 -0.80 9.86 -2.33
CA TRP A 51 -0.25 8.71 -1.62
C TRP A 51 0.35 9.07 -0.26
N GLU A 52 1.07 10.19 -0.19
CA GLU A 52 1.72 10.64 1.05
C GLU A 52 0.71 10.97 2.14
N GLN A 53 -0.39 11.64 1.79
CA GLN A 53 -1.48 11.93 2.72
C GLN A 53 -2.17 10.64 3.18
N LYS A 54 -2.47 9.71 2.25
CA LYS A 54 -3.11 8.44 2.55
C LYS A 54 -2.24 7.57 3.46
N LEU A 55 -0.95 7.43 3.14
CA LEU A 55 0.02 6.71 3.97
C LEU A 55 0.15 7.31 5.37
N SER A 56 0.19 8.65 5.48
CA SER A 56 0.22 9.35 6.76
C SER A 56 -1.03 9.05 7.60
N GLN A 57 -2.22 9.07 7.00
CA GLN A 57 -3.46 8.70 7.66
C GLN A 57 -3.48 7.22 8.09
N LEU A 58 -3.04 6.30 7.24
CA LEU A 58 -2.97 4.87 7.56
C LEU A 58 -2.02 4.61 8.74
N LYS A 59 -0.85 5.27 8.78
CA LYS A 59 0.10 5.18 9.89
C LYS A 59 -0.49 5.79 11.18
N LYS A 60 -1.08 6.99 11.10
CA LYS A 60 -1.71 7.66 12.25
C LYS A 60 -2.83 6.81 12.86
N ASN A 61 -3.60 6.13 12.03
CA ASN A 61 -4.67 5.23 12.44
C ASN A 61 -4.18 3.83 12.85
N LYS A 62 -2.86 3.57 12.86
CA LYS A 62 -2.25 2.26 13.16
C LYS A 62 -2.77 1.14 12.25
N ARG A 63 -3.01 1.45 10.98
CA ARG A 63 -3.50 0.51 9.95
C ARG A 63 -2.42 0.10 8.96
N TRP A 64 -1.21 0.61 9.09
CA TRP A 64 -0.06 0.30 8.23
C TRP A 64 1.05 -0.33 9.06
N HIS A 65 1.28 -1.63 8.87
CA HIS A 65 2.24 -2.43 9.64
C HIS A 65 3.33 -2.97 8.72
N VAL A 66 4.59 -2.69 9.04
CA VAL A 66 5.74 -3.14 8.24
C VAL A 66 6.77 -3.76 9.16
N GLU A 67 7.08 -5.04 8.93
CA GLU A 67 8.10 -5.80 9.64
C GLU A 67 9.05 -6.43 8.63
N VAL A 68 10.10 -5.69 8.25
CA VAL A 68 11.07 -6.13 7.25
C VAL A 68 12.49 -6.14 7.79
N TYR A 69 13.29 -7.13 7.39
CA TYR A 69 14.66 -7.34 7.84
C TYR A 69 15.71 -7.12 6.75
#